data_AF-A0A9X4EKY1-F1
#
_entry.id   AF-A0A9X4EKY1-F1
#
_cell.length_a   1.000
_cell.length_b   1.000
_cell.length_c   1.000
_cell.angle_alpha   90.00
_cell.angle_beta   90.00
_cell.angle_gamma   90.00
#
_symmetry.space_group_name_H-M   'P 1'
#
loop_
_entity.id
_entity.type
_entity.pdbx_description
1 polymer ?
#
loop_
_entity_poly.entity_id
_entity_poly.type
_entity_poly.pdbx_seq_one_letter_code
_entity_poly.pdbx_strand_id
1 'polypeptide(L)'
;MKLTHFVLQRAWFINAMLSETQGIWPDLEELLTAIYTEWVRLGDLVLDIGVNHGVHTLKLARLVGPQGHVVGVEAVPAFAAHTRKLLGRRGDLSRRVTLHECAVAAEAGFADFFVTSITDGGLSGLRLRPVIATEDFQRIVVETKTIDALLPGKPVRFVKIDIEGGEYDALRGAYTLLAQQPLIAFEFNESAPAEFGYRADDLYNLLLGAGYRVFDIFGFELDSGSAMMGARVWNFLAIPPGVDAFAVTAPARRLLEARIPKLSTLRPTPPPPPELVEAIRRQGGLPEFANHSLISREDENYSGQVNAHDTGDDEWFSSFRGTWLDRRDWVKALVQRKLDPQLTADIQHFAEHGFAVLEGAASSEAIVNFQSAISHAFREGNADVLFQHSGSAETTRLTGPIDRRGTRVVDAFVPLPAALDLFATPRLLSFLEAVFAEQALLFQSLSFDQGSEQGLHKDTAYVVVDRPHELVACWIALEDVAEGSGELIYSPGSHRDPDFTFGDGRSYWQPSVDGPAMHNEWAHRLRAQAQARGIRRFTARKGDILIWHAALTHGGDQIHDSTLTRQSLVGHFCPVSARPHYFDTPPFRATVRRRGRLTFASSHYDLVRRAPFFR
;
A
#
# COMPACT_ATOMS: atom_id res chain seq x y z
N MET A 1 -28.42 2.72 -5.21
CA MET A 1 -28.49 1.52 -4.34
C MET A 1 -28.01 0.22 -5.00
N LYS A 2 -27.36 0.24 -6.19
CA LYS A 2 -26.72 -0.95 -6.79
C LYS A 2 -25.19 -0.99 -6.60
N LEU A 3 -24.55 0.16 -6.43
CA LEU A 3 -23.09 0.34 -6.39
C LEU A 3 -22.37 -0.35 -5.22
N THR A 4 -22.89 -0.22 -4.00
CA THR A 4 -22.31 -0.85 -2.79
C THR A 4 -22.29 -2.37 -2.87
N HIS A 5 -23.17 -2.97 -3.66
CA HIS A 5 -23.21 -4.42 -3.85
C HIS A 5 -22.06 -4.91 -4.73
N PHE A 6 -21.72 -4.20 -5.81
CA PHE A 6 -20.66 -4.58 -6.73
C PHE A 6 -19.26 -4.43 -6.10
N VAL A 7 -19.03 -3.37 -5.32
CA VAL A 7 -17.76 -3.15 -4.61
C VAL A 7 -17.48 -4.28 -3.62
N LEU A 8 -18.48 -4.69 -2.84
CA LEU A 8 -18.34 -5.79 -1.87
C LEU A 8 -18.15 -7.15 -2.57
N GLN A 9 -18.87 -7.40 -3.66
CA GLN A 9 -18.70 -8.62 -4.45
C GLN A 9 -17.32 -8.71 -5.08
N ARG A 10 -16.81 -7.59 -5.61
CA ARG A 10 -15.47 -7.48 -6.18
C ARG A 10 -14.39 -7.75 -5.14
N ALA A 11 -14.46 -7.07 -4.00
CA ALA A 11 -13.50 -7.26 -2.91
C ALA A 11 -13.51 -8.70 -2.40
N TRP A 12 -14.70 -9.29 -2.24
CA TRP A 12 -14.84 -10.69 -1.87
C TRP A 12 -14.26 -11.64 -2.92
N PHE A 13 -14.55 -11.41 -4.21
CA PHE A 13 -14.02 -12.24 -5.30
C PHE A 13 -12.50 -12.23 -5.33
N ILE A 14 -11.88 -11.04 -5.24
CA ILE A 14 -10.43 -10.91 -5.20
C ILE A 14 -9.85 -11.61 -3.98
N ASN A 15 -10.45 -11.41 -2.80
CA ASN A 15 -9.99 -12.05 -1.57
C ASN A 15 -10.11 -13.57 -1.62
N ALA A 16 -11.20 -14.11 -2.17
CA ALA A 16 -11.41 -15.54 -2.30
C ALA A 16 -10.46 -16.17 -3.33
N MET A 17 -10.26 -15.51 -4.48
CA MET A 17 -9.26 -15.89 -5.47
C MET A 17 -7.87 -15.95 -4.85
N LEU A 18 -7.42 -14.88 -4.20
CA LEU A 18 -6.09 -14.80 -3.58
C LEU A 18 -5.92 -15.78 -2.42
N SER A 19 -6.99 -16.08 -1.68
CA SER A 19 -6.96 -17.12 -0.64
C SER A 19 -6.67 -18.50 -1.23
N GLU A 20 -7.24 -18.83 -2.38
CA GLU A 20 -7.05 -20.14 -3.03
C GLU A 20 -5.71 -20.24 -3.77
N THR A 21 -5.17 -19.12 -4.26
CA THR A 21 -3.87 -19.06 -4.94
C THR A 21 -2.70 -18.75 -4.00
N GLN A 22 -2.91 -18.76 -2.69
CA GLN A 22 -1.89 -18.42 -1.68
C GLN A 22 -1.27 -17.02 -1.88
N GLY A 23 -2.07 -16.07 -2.36
CA GLY A 23 -1.67 -14.69 -2.61
C GLY A 23 -1.05 -14.44 -3.99
N ILE A 24 -0.94 -15.47 -4.84
CA ILE A 24 -0.42 -15.32 -6.20
C ILE A 24 -1.52 -14.74 -7.10
N TRP A 25 -1.23 -13.63 -7.78
CA TRP A 25 -2.13 -13.04 -8.76
C TRP A 25 -2.16 -13.86 -10.06
N PRO A 26 -3.32 -13.96 -10.73
CA PRO A 26 -3.38 -14.52 -12.07
C PRO A 26 -2.61 -13.65 -13.07
N ASP A 27 -2.11 -14.27 -14.13
CA ASP A 27 -1.52 -13.56 -15.26
C ASP A 27 -2.60 -12.74 -15.99
N LEU A 28 -2.57 -11.42 -15.81
CA LEU A 28 -3.58 -10.52 -16.35
C LEU A 28 -3.51 -10.44 -17.89
N GLU A 29 -2.33 -10.65 -18.50
CA GLU A 29 -2.17 -10.68 -19.96
C GLU A 29 -2.80 -11.93 -20.57
N GLU A 30 -2.79 -13.02 -19.82
CA GLU A 30 -3.48 -14.24 -20.22
C GLU A 30 -5.01 -14.09 -20.12
N LEU A 31 -5.52 -13.41 -19.10
CA LEU A 31 -6.94 -13.09 -18.99
C LEU A 31 -7.40 -12.18 -20.13
N LEU A 32 -6.63 -11.14 -20.45
CA LEU A 32 -6.89 -10.28 -21.60
C LEU A 32 -6.85 -11.08 -22.91
N THR A 33 -5.87 -11.98 -23.05
CA THR A 33 -5.78 -12.90 -24.20
C THR A 33 -7.04 -13.74 -24.35
N ALA A 34 -7.56 -14.32 -23.27
CA ALA A 34 -8.79 -15.10 -23.32
C ALA A 34 -9.99 -14.27 -23.80
N ILE A 35 -10.10 -13.02 -23.35
CA ILE A 35 -11.20 -12.11 -23.73
C ILE A 35 -11.18 -11.81 -25.22
N TYR A 36 -10.07 -11.28 -25.76
CA TYR A 36 -10.07 -10.91 -27.18
C TYR A 36 -10.10 -12.11 -28.11
N THR A 37 -9.63 -13.29 -27.66
CA THR A 37 -9.68 -14.53 -28.46
C THR A 37 -11.11 -14.94 -28.80
N GLU A 38 -12.07 -14.69 -27.92
CA GLU A 38 -13.49 -14.98 -28.18
C GLU A 38 -14.28 -13.78 -28.72
N TRP A 39 -13.78 -12.56 -28.50
CA TRP A 39 -14.44 -11.34 -28.98
C TRP A 39 -14.18 -11.04 -30.46
N VAL A 40 -12.94 -11.26 -30.91
CA VAL A 40 -12.46 -10.97 -32.27
C VAL A 40 -12.86 -12.11 -33.21
N ARG A 41 -13.35 -11.75 -34.40
CA ARG A 41 -13.84 -12.66 -35.44
C ARG A 41 -13.03 -12.51 -36.73
N LEU A 42 -13.16 -13.50 -37.60
CA LEU A 42 -12.60 -13.45 -38.94
C LEU A 42 -13.16 -12.25 -39.72
N GLY A 43 -12.29 -11.47 -40.35
CA GLY A 43 -12.66 -10.27 -41.09
C GLY A 43 -12.61 -8.97 -40.29
N ASP A 44 -12.44 -9.04 -38.96
CA ASP A 44 -12.45 -7.85 -38.11
C ASP A 44 -11.21 -6.96 -38.31
N LEU A 45 -11.39 -5.68 -38.06
CA LEU A 45 -10.31 -4.71 -37.88
C LEU A 45 -10.05 -4.51 -36.39
N VAL A 46 -8.80 -4.64 -35.97
CA VAL A 46 -8.38 -4.45 -34.58
C VAL A 46 -7.14 -3.57 -34.49
N LEU A 47 -7.00 -2.85 -33.38
CA LEU A 47 -5.84 -2.00 -33.08
C LEU A 47 -5.07 -2.59 -31.89
N ASP A 48 -3.74 -2.58 -32.00
CA ASP A 48 -2.81 -2.93 -30.92
C ASP A 48 -1.87 -1.73 -30.72
N ILE A 49 -2.16 -0.90 -29.73
CA ILE A 49 -1.42 0.33 -29.42
C ILE A 49 -0.50 0.04 -28.25
N GLY A 50 0.82 0.11 -28.49
CA GLY A 50 1.82 -0.41 -27.55
C GLY A 50 2.14 -1.88 -27.84
N VAL A 51 2.59 -2.16 -29.06
CA VAL A 51 2.85 -3.52 -29.54
C VAL A 51 3.98 -4.22 -28.77
N ASN A 52 4.96 -3.45 -28.30
CA ASN A 52 6.18 -3.92 -27.65
C ASN A 52 6.85 -5.03 -28.52
N HIS A 53 7.10 -6.22 -27.95
CA HIS A 53 7.67 -7.36 -28.68
C HIS A 53 6.70 -8.12 -29.61
N GLY A 54 5.46 -7.63 -29.79
CA GLY A 54 4.53 -8.15 -30.78
C GLY A 54 3.76 -9.41 -30.38
N VAL A 55 3.71 -9.73 -29.08
CA VAL A 55 3.01 -10.91 -28.54
C VAL A 55 1.51 -10.86 -28.82
N HIS A 56 0.87 -9.72 -28.56
CA HIS A 56 -0.57 -9.51 -28.80
C HIS A 56 -0.87 -9.37 -30.29
N THR A 57 -0.15 -8.50 -31.00
CA THR A 57 -0.23 -8.33 -32.46
C THR A 57 -0.19 -9.66 -33.20
N LEU A 58 0.73 -10.57 -32.84
CA LEU A 58 0.83 -11.87 -33.47
C LEU A 58 -0.42 -12.73 -33.28
N LYS A 59 -1.00 -12.73 -32.06
CA LYS A 59 -2.23 -13.48 -31.75
C LYS A 59 -3.42 -12.86 -32.50
N LEU A 60 -3.56 -11.53 -32.46
CA LEU A 60 -4.60 -10.78 -33.15
C LEU A 60 -4.56 -11.02 -34.67
N ALA A 61 -3.38 -11.01 -35.30
CA ALA A 61 -3.20 -11.26 -36.74
C ALA A 61 -3.69 -12.66 -37.18
N ARG A 62 -3.65 -13.64 -36.26
CA ARG A 62 -4.22 -14.96 -36.51
C ARG A 62 -5.73 -14.95 -36.40
N LEU A 63 -6.26 -14.32 -35.35
CA LEU A 63 -7.69 -14.28 -35.04
C LEU A 63 -8.51 -13.56 -36.12
N VAL A 64 -8.02 -12.42 -36.62
CA VAL A 64 -8.72 -11.65 -37.66
C VAL A 64 -8.76 -12.38 -39.02
N GLY A 65 -7.91 -13.39 -39.22
CA GLY A 65 -7.87 -14.15 -40.47
C GLY A 65 -7.39 -13.34 -41.68
N PRO A 66 -7.42 -13.93 -42.88
CA PRO A 66 -6.88 -13.30 -44.09
C PRO A 66 -7.71 -12.13 -44.64
N GLN A 67 -8.96 -11.98 -44.20
CA GLN A 67 -9.85 -10.88 -44.62
C GLN A 67 -9.90 -9.74 -43.58
N GLY A 68 -9.38 -9.98 -42.37
CA GLY A 68 -9.29 -8.98 -41.33
C GLY A 68 -7.90 -8.35 -41.28
N HIS A 69 -7.74 -7.37 -40.39
CA HIS A 69 -6.54 -6.55 -40.36
C HIS A 69 -6.20 -6.08 -38.95
N VAL A 70 -4.91 -5.99 -38.64
CA VAL A 70 -4.39 -5.41 -37.41
C VAL A 70 -3.64 -4.12 -37.74
N VAL A 71 -3.99 -3.04 -37.05
CA VAL A 71 -3.18 -1.82 -37.02
C VAL A 71 -2.38 -1.83 -35.73
N GLY A 72 -1.08 -2.12 -35.83
CA GLY A 72 -0.15 -2.10 -34.70
C GLY A 72 0.58 -0.76 -34.63
N VAL A 73 0.82 -0.25 -33.44
CA VAL A 73 1.60 0.98 -33.21
C VAL A 73 2.68 0.74 -32.17
N GLU A 74 3.92 1.02 -32.55
CA GLU A 74 5.09 0.87 -31.69
C GLU A 74 6.00 2.10 -31.82
N ALA A 75 6.33 2.73 -30.70
CA ALA A 75 7.16 3.94 -30.69
C ALA A 75 8.66 3.63 -30.79
N VAL A 76 9.10 2.46 -30.31
CA VAL A 76 10.50 2.04 -30.29
C VAL A 76 10.86 1.30 -31.60
N PRO A 77 11.71 1.88 -32.47
CA PRO A 77 12.01 1.27 -33.78
C PRO A 77 12.58 -0.15 -33.70
N ALA A 78 13.35 -0.45 -32.64
CA ALA A 78 13.91 -1.78 -32.42
C ALA A 78 12.81 -2.84 -32.16
N PHE A 79 11.79 -2.50 -31.36
CA PHE A 79 10.66 -3.38 -31.06
C PHE A 79 9.75 -3.53 -32.28
N ALA A 80 9.53 -2.45 -33.04
CA ALA A 80 8.81 -2.53 -34.31
C ALA A 80 9.51 -3.45 -35.32
N ALA A 81 10.84 -3.33 -35.45
CA ALA A 81 11.66 -4.18 -36.31
C ALA A 81 11.60 -5.65 -35.85
N HIS A 82 11.66 -5.91 -34.53
CA HIS A 82 11.50 -7.25 -33.97
C HIS A 82 10.14 -7.85 -34.36
N THR A 83 9.06 -7.09 -34.19
CA THR A 83 7.69 -7.52 -34.52
C THR A 83 7.53 -7.82 -36.01
N ARG A 84 8.08 -7.00 -36.92
CA ARG A 84 8.05 -7.30 -38.37
C ARG A 84 8.77 -8.61 -38.69
N LYS A 85 9.91 -8.87 -38.06
CA LYS A 85 10.66 -10.12 -38.22
C LYS A 85 9.87 -11.31 -37.68
N LEU A 86 9.21 -11.17 -36.54
CA LEU A 86 8.35 -12.18 -35.94
C LEU A 86 7.18 -12.55 -36.86
N LEU A 87 6.52 -11.55 -37.44
CA LEU A 87 5.40 -11.74 -38.38
C LEU A 87 5.86 -12.34 -39.72
N GLY A 88 6.97 -11.87 -40.28
CA GLY A 88 7.51 -12.36 -41.56
C GLY A 88 7.95 -13.82 -41.52
N ARG A 89 8.29 -14.35 -40.35
CA ARG A 89 8.60 -15.78 -40.15
C ARG A 89 7.38 -16.70 -40.19
N ARG A 90 6.16 -16.16 -40.20
CA ARG A 90 4.93 -16.93 -39.98
C ARG A 90 3.93 -16.78 -41.13
N GLY A 91 4.39 -17.05 -42.35
CA GLY A 91 3.52 -17.16 -43.53
C GLY A 91 2.92 -15.82 -43.96
N ASP A 92 1.60 -15.78 -44.12
CA ASP A 92 0.86 -14.61 -44.61
C ASP A 92 0.53 -13.57 -43.53
N LEU A 93 0.91 -13.80 -42.26
CA LEU A 93 0.57 -12.91 -41.15
C LEU A 93 1.10 -11.48 -41.33
N SER A 94 2.25 -11.31 -41.97
CA SER A 94 2.79 -9.97 -42.27
C SER A 94 1.90 -9.14 -43.19
N ARG A 95 1.05 -9.78 -44.02
CA ARG A 95 0.10 -9.07 -44.91
C ARG A 95 -1.16 -8.59 -44.17
N ARG A 96 -1.39 -9.11 -42.96
CA ARG A 96 -2.57 -8.82 -42.13
C ARG A 96 -2.29 -7.73 -41.09
N VAL A 97 -1.07 -7.20 -41.04
CA VAL A 97 -0.64 -6.23 -40.04
C VAL A 97 -0.04 -5.01 -40.74
N THR A 98 -0.58 -3.83 -40.46
CA THR A 98 0.12 -2.56 -40.72
C THR A 98 0.73 -2.11 -39.41
N LEU A 99 2.07 -2.02 -39.36
CA LEU A 99 2.81 -1.60 -38.18
C LEU A 99 3.36 -0.18 -38.37
N HIS A 100 2.89 0.76 -37.54
CA HIS A 100 3.32 2.15 -37.53
C HIS A 100 4.43 2.36 -36.49
N GLU A 101 5.55 2.92 -36.92
CA GLU A 101 6.65 3.36 -36.04
C GLU A 101 6.42 4.79 -35.56
N CYS A 102 5.52 4.95 -34.60
CA CYS A 102 5.18 6.25 -34.01
C CYS A 102 4.62 6.03 -32.60
N ALA A 103 4.60 7.09 -31.79
CA ALA A 103 3.82 7.10 -30.55
C ALA A 103 2.39 7.59 -30.82
N VAL A 104 1.45 7.19 -29.96
CA VAL A 104 0.09 7.73 -29.98
C VAL A 104 -0.04 8.84 -28.94
N ALA A 105 -0.66 9.95 -29.32
CA ALA A 105 -0.90 11.10 -28.45
C ALA A 105 -2.21 11.83 -28.83
N ALA A 106 -2.55 12.87 -28.07
CA ALA A 106 -3.74 13.70 -28.33
C ALA A 106 -3.64 14.50 -29.64
N GLU A 107 -2.42 14.80 -30.09
CA GLU A 107 -2.13 15.61 -31.27
C GLU A 107 -0.97 15.02 -32.10
N ALA A 108 -0.98 15.28 -33.40
CA ALA A 108 0.09 14.87 -34.30
C ALA A 108 1.30 15.79 -34.18
N GLY A 109 2.51 15.24 -34.28
CA GLY A 109 3.75 16.01 -34.10
C GLY A 109 4.97 15.14 -33.86
N PHE A 110 5.88 15.64 -33.03
CA PHE A 110 7.06 14.90 -32.57
C PHE A 110 7.23 15.12 -31.07
N ALA A 111 7.67 14.08 -30.37
CA ALA A 111 7.89 14.13 -28.93
C ALA A 111 9.16 13.36 -28.52
N ASP A 112 9.73 13.76 -27.39
CA ASP A 112 10.70 12.92 -26.69
C ASP A 112 10.01 11.65 -26.19
N PHE A 113 10.71 10.53 -26.34
CA PHE A 113 10.29 9.21 -25.87
C PHE A 113 11.46 8.57 -25.12
N PHE A 114 11.16 7.97 -23.97
CA PHE A 114 12.15 7.45 -23.04
C PHE A 114 12.08 5.93 -23.06
N VAL A 115 13.14 5.30 -23.55
CA VAL A 115 13.28 3.85 -23.71
C VAL A 115 14.15 3.32 -22.57
N THR A 116 13.68 2.27 -21.89
CA THR A 116 14.44 1.62 -20.81
C THR A 116 14.64 0.13 -21.09
N SER A 117 15.65 -0.47 -20.48
CA SER A 117 15.86 -1.92 -20.46
C SER A 117 15.18 -2.61 -19.29
N ILE A 118 14.65 -1.84 -18.33
CA ILE A 118 13.85 -2.36 -17.21
C ILE A 118 12.65 -3.12 -17.79
N THR A 119 12.35 -4.29 -17.21
CA THR A 119 11.20 -5.14 -17.59
C THR A 119 11.10 -5.38 -19.11
N ASP A 120 12.24 -5.54 -19.80
CA ASP A 120 12.30 -5.74 -21.25
C ASP A 120 11.65 -4.61 -22.06
N GLY A 121 11.74 -3.38 -21.54
CA GLY A 121 11.17 -2.19 -22.16
C GLY A 121 9.72 -1.89 -21.79
N GLY A 122 9.10 -2.72 -20.94
CA GLY A 122 7.76 -2.52 -20.37
C GLY A 122 7.68 -1.40 -19.34
N LEU A 123 8.50 -0.36 -19.51
CA LEU A 123 8.31 0.93 -18.88
C LEU A 123 8.62 2.09 -19.86
N SER A 124 8.72 1.84 -21.16
CA SER A 124 9.08 2.89 -22.12
C SER A 124 7.86 3.77 -22.47
N GLY A 125 8.03 5.10 -22.54
CA GLY A 125 6.89 6.00 -22.75
C GLY A 125 7.22 7.44 -23.13
N LEU A 126 6.18 8.26 -23.34
CA LEU A 126 6.27 9.69 -23.71
C LEU A 126 6.67 10.63 -22.56
N ARG A 127 6.80 10.10 -21.35
CA ARG A 127 7.20 10.84 -20.14
C ARG A 127 8.37 10.13 -19.47
N LEU A 128 9.33 10.91 -18.97
CA LEU A 128 10.39 10.38 -18.13
C LEU A 128 9.80 10.14 -16.74
N ARG A 129 9.67 8.87 -16.36
CA ARG A 129 9.11 8.48 -15.07
C ARG A 129 10.19 8.43 -14.00
N PRO A 130 9.90 8.75 -12.72
CA PRO A 130 10.89 8.74 -11.65
C PRO A 130 11.64 7.42 -11.49
N VAL A 131 10.96 6.28 -11.69
CA VAL A 131 11.56 4.93 -11.63
C VAL A 131 12.59 4.67 -12.74
N ILE A 132 12.44 5.34 -13.89
CA ILE A 132 13.36 5.24 -15.03
C ILE A 132 14.49 6.28 -14.88
N ALA A 133 14.19 7.44 -14.29
CA ALA A 133 15.14 8.53 -14.13
C ALA A 133 16.35 8.18 -13.24
N THR A 134 16.25 7.12 -12.43
CA THR A 134 17.33 6.60 -11.57
C THR A 134 18.14 5.47 -12.20
N GLU A 135 17.80 5.06 -13.43
CA GLU A 135 18.37 3.91 -14.13
C GLU A 135 18.90 4.32 -15.51
N ASP A 136 19.57 3.40 -16.21
CA ASP A 136 20.00 3.65 -17.59
C ASP A 136 18.80 3.67 -18.55
N PHE A 137 18.59 4.81 -19.21
CA PHE A 137 17.57 4.99 -20.24
C PHE A 137 18.11 5.70 -21.48
N GLN A 138 17.47 5.46 -22.61
CA GLN A 138 17.74 6.15 -23.87
C GLN A 138 16.59 7.09 -24.20
N ARG A 139 16.92 8.37 -24.44
CA ARG A 139 15.96 9.32 -25.02
C ARG A 139 16.04 9.27 -26.55
N ILE A 140 14.90 9.08 -27.20
CA ILE A 140 14.74 9.15 -28.66
C ILE A 140 13.66 10.18 -29.00
N VAL A 141 13.65 10.69 -30.24
CA VAL A 141 12.55 11.53 -30.74
C VAL A 141 11.72 10.69 -31.69
N VAL A 142 10.40 10.68 -31.49
CA VAL A 142 9.45 9.89 -32.29
C VAL A 142 8.37 10.78 -32.87
N GLU A 143 7.84 10.40 -34.03
CA GLU A 143 6.60 10.98 -34.56
C GLU A 143 5.43 10.61 -33.63
N THR A 144 4.54 11.55 -33.36
CA THR A 144 3.28 11.31 -32.66
C THR A 144 2.11 11.37 -33.63
N LYS A 145 1.14 10.47 -33.49
CA LYS A 145 -0.11 10.44 -34.25
C LYS A 145 -1.31 10.29 -33.33
N THR A 146 -2.46 10.79 -33.76
CA THR A 146 -3.72 10.49 -33.10
C THR A 146 -4.23 9.12 -33.54
N ILE A 147 -5.05 8.46 -32.70
CA ILE A 147 -5.68 7.18 -33.09
C ILE A 147 -6.51 7.36 -34.36
N ASP A 148 -7.24 8.46 -34.48
CA ASP A 148 -8.09 8.73 -35.65
C ASP A 148 -7.30 8.78 -36.96
N ALA A 149 -6.06 9.31 -36.94
CA ALA A 149 -5.19 9.37 -38.11
C ALA A 149 -4.70 7.99 -38.57
N LEU A 150 -4.81 6.96 -37.72
CA LEU A 150 -4.39 5.59 -37.99
C LEU A 150 -5.54 4.69 -38.46
N LEU A 151 -6.79 5.19 -38.47
CA LEU A 151 -7.96 4.40 -38.84
C LEU A 151 -8.05 4.23 -40.37
N PRO A 152 -8.16 2.97 -40.88
CA PRO A 152 -8.26 2.72 -42.32
C PRO A 152 -9.69 2.92 -42.88
N GLY A 153 -10.56 3.66 -42.19
CA GLY A 153 -11.93 3.96 -42.64
C GLY A 153 -12.91 2.78 -42.58
N LYS A 154 -12.61 1.72 -41.82
CA LYS A 154 -13.52 0.60 -41.53
C LYS A 154 -13.88 0.57 -40.04
N PRO A 155 -15.04 0.01 -39.65
CA PRO A 155 -15.40 -0.15 -38.25
C PRO A 155 -14.37 -0.99 -37.49
N VAL A 156 -13.92 -0.48 -36.35
CA VAL A 156 -13.02 -1.20 -35.45
C VAL A 156 -13.83 -2.11 -34.54
N ARG A 157 -13.37 -3.35 -34.33
CA ARG A 157 -13.99 -4.32 -33.42
C ARG A 157 -13.43 -4.22 -32.00
N PHE A 158 -12.11 -4.08 -31.90
CA PHE A 158 -11.34 -4.19 -30.67
C PHE A 158 -10.10 -3.31 -30.72
N VAL A 159 -9.77 -2.71 -29.59
CA VAL A 159 -8.56 -1.91 -29.39
C VAL A 159 -7.89 -2.34 -28.10
N LYS A 160 -6.59 -2.64 -28.14
CA LYS A 160 -5.71 -2.69 -26.97
C LYS A 160 -4.93 -1.38 -26.91
N ILE A 161 -4.87 -0.74 -25.73
CA ILE A 161 -4.05 0.43 -25.47
C ILE A 161 -3.21 0.16 -24.22
N ASP A 162 -1.90 0.11 -24.38
CA ASP A 162 -0.95 -0.22 -23.31
C ASP A 162 0.34 0.51 -23.62
N ILE A 163 0.36 1.79 -23.26
CA ILE A 163 1.41 2.74 -23.61
C ILE A 163 1.90 3.47 -22.37
N GLU A 164 1.85 2.76 -21.23
CA GLU A 164 2.59 3.09 -20.04
C GLU A 164 2.22 4.47 -19.47
N GLY A 165 0.92 4.78 -19.46
CA GLY A 165 0.34 6.00 -18.90
C GLY A 165 -0.15 7.03 -19.95
N GLY A 166 0.19 6.82 -21.22
CA GLY A 166 -0.27 7.67 -22.33
C GLY A 166 -1.73 7.46 -22.74
N GLU A 167 -2.48 6.57 -22.09
CA GLU A 167 -3.81 6.13 -22.52
C GLU A 167 -4.83 7.27 -22.57
N TYR A 168 -4.77 8.19 -21.60
CA TYR A 168 -5.65 9.36 -21.59
C TYR A 168 -5.45 10.25 -22.81
N ASP A 169 -4.20 10.62 -23.13
CA ASP A 169 -3.91 11.45 -24.29
C ASP A 169 -4.19 10.71 -25.60
N ALA A 170 -3.94 9.39 -25.66
CA ALA A 170 -4.31 8.58 -26.82
C ALA A 170 -5.82 8.61 -27.08
N LEU A 171 -6.64 8.49 -26.04
CA LEU A 171 -8.10 8.52 -26.14
C LEU A 171 -8.65 9.93 -26.43
N ARG A 172 -7.97 10.99 -25.97
CA ARG A 172 -8.28 12.37 -26.36
C ARG A 172 -8.12 12.62 -27.87
N GLY A 173 -7.22 11.89 -28.53
CA GLY A 173 -7.04 11.93 -29.98
C GLY A 173 -7.95 10.97 -30.78
N ALA A 174 -8.91 10.31 -30.13
CA ALA A 174 -9.62 9.15 -30.69
C ALA A 174 -11.12 9.39 -30.94
N TYR A 175 -11.52 10.60 -31.32
CA TYR A 175 -12.94 10.99 -31.45
C TYR A 175 -13.74 10.06 -32.39
N THR A 176 -13.19 9.75 -33.55
CA THR A 176 -13.82 8.88 -34.56
C THR A 176 -13.87 7.44 -34.07
N LEU A 177 -12.80 6.96 -33.42
CA LEU A 177 -12.80 5.64 -32.80
C LEU A 177 -13.89 5.52 -31.72
N LEU A 178 -13.94 6.48 -30.79
CA LEU A 178 -14.89 6.47 -29.68
C LEU A 178 -16.34 6.53 -30.18
N ALA A 179 -16.61 7.23 -31.29
CA ALA A 179 -17.91 7.25 -31.93
C ALA A 179 -18.29 5.90 -32.58
N GLN A 180 -17.32 5.07 -32.99
CA GLN A 180 -17.58 3.71 -33.48
C GLN A 180 -17.90 2.72 -32.35
N GLN A 181 -17.59 3.10 -31.11
CA GLN A 181 -17.83 2.31 -29.91
C GLN A 181 -17.29 0.86 -29.97
N PRO A 182 -16.01 0.62 -30.37
CA PRO A 182 -15.38 -0.70 -30.26
C PRO A 182 -15.23 -1.13 -28.79
N LEU A 183 -14.98 -2.41 -28.54
CA LEU A 183 -14.45 -2.82 -27.23
C LEU A 183 -13.02 -2.29 -27.05
N ILE A 184 -12.75 -1.60 -25.95
CA ILE A 184 -11.41 -1.09 -25.63
C ILE A 184 -10.89 -1.83 -24.41
N ALA A 185 -9.76 -2.51 -24.54
CA ALA A 185 -8.93 -2.90 -23.41
C ALA A 185 -7.84 -1.86 -23.25
N PHE A 186 -7.66 -1.33 -22.04
CA PHE A 186 -6.63 -0.34 -21.78
C PHE A 186 -5.89 -0.65 -20.49
N GLU A 187 -4.59 -0.38 -20.49
CA GLU A 187 -3.80 -0.36 -19.27
C GLU A 187 -4.07 0.94 -18.51
N PHE A 188 -4.17 0.86 -17.20
CA PHE A 188 -4.16 2.02 -16.34
C PHE A 188 -3.32 1.72 -15.11
N ASN A 189 -2.25 2.47 -14.94
CA ASN A 189 -1.41 2.40 -13.76
C ASN A 189 -1.73 3.59 -12.82
N GLU A 190 -1.57 3.39 -11.51
CA GLU A 190 -1.92 4.38 -10.49
C GLU A 190 -1.00 5.63 -10.56
N SER A 191 0.18 5.54 -11.18
CA SER A 191 1.13 6.66 -11.32
C SER A 191 0.84 7.56 -12.53
N ALA A 192 0.17 7.06 -13.57
CA ALA A 192 0.00 7.73 -14.87
C ALA A 192 -0.67 9.10 -14.77
N PRO A 193 -1.75 9.29 -13.98
CA PRO A 193 -2.36 10.60 -13.82
C PRO A 193 -1.34 11.67 -13.37
N ALA A 194 -0.50 11.35 -12.38
CA ALA A 194 0.52 12.28 -11.89
C ALA A 194 1.65 12.51 -12.91
N GLU A 195 2.10 11.47 -13.61
CA GLU A 195 3.21 11.51 -14.55
C GLU A 195 2.87 12.22 -15.87
N PHE A 196 1.61 12.11 -16.32
CA PHE A 196 1.12 12.70 -17.57
C PHE A 196 0.29 13.98 -17.35
N GLY A 197 0.00 14.34 -16.10
CA GLY A 197 -0.65 15.60 -15.74
C GLY A 197 -2.17 15.60 -15.96
N TYR A 198 -2.83 14.50 -15.63
CA TYR A 198 -4.29 14.36 -15.66
C TYR A 198 -4.82 13.74 -14.34
N ARG A 199 -6.13 13.69 -14.14
CA ARG A 199 -6.78 12.97 -13.02
C ARG A 199 -7.34 11.64 -13.53
N ALA A 200 -7.34 10.59 -12.70
CA ALA A 200 -7.99 9.33 -13.07
C ALA A 200 -9.46 9.52 -13.52
N ASP A 201 -10.17 10.47 -12.91
CA ASP A 201 -11.54 10.84 -13.30
C ASP A 201 -11.62 11.43 -14.70
N ASP A 202 -10.58 12.08 -15.22
CA ASP A 202 -10.57 12.65 -16.57
C ASP A 202 -10.64 11.53 -17.61
N LEU A 203 -9.85 10.47 -17.44
CA LEU A 203 -9.90 9.27 -18.27
C LEU A 203 -11.24 8.55 -18.15
N TYR A 204 -11.72 8.33 -16.91
CA TYR A 204 -13.02 7.71 -16.67
C TYR A 204 -14.16 8.49 -17.32
N ASN A 205 -14.21 9.81 -17.12
CA ASN A 205 -15.26 10.68 -17.64
C ASN A 205 -15.19 10.84 -19.15
N LEU A 206 -14.00 10.75 -19.76
CA LEU A 206 -13.85 10.73 -21.21
C LEU A 206 -14.53 9.48 -21.81
N LEU A 207 -14.26 8.30 -21.24
CA LEU A 207 -14.89 7.05 -21.66
C LEU A 207 -16.41 7.07 -21.39
N LEU A 208 -16.82 7.50 -20.19
CA LEU A 208 -18.23 7.63 -19.82
C LEU A 208 -18.98 8.59 -20.76
N GLY A 209 -18.37 9.72 -21.10
CA GLY A 209 -18.90 10.71 -22.04
C GLY A 209 -19.07 10.17 -23.45
N ALA A 210 -18.25 9.20 -23.86
CA ALA A 210 -18.39 8.45 -25.12
C ALA A 210 -19.41 7.29 -25.03
N GLY A 211 -20.10 7.13 -23.89
CA GLY A 211 -21.14 6.13 -23.67
C GLY A 211 -20.65 4.78 -23.16
N TYR A 212 -19.36 4.67 -22.83
CA TYR A 212 -18.78 3.45 -22.30
C TYR A 212 -19.10 3.24 -20.82
N ARG A 213 -19.05 1.96 -20.42
CA ARG A 213 -18.97 1.54 -19.01
C ARG A 213 -17.61 0.90 -18.79
N VAL A 214 -16.97 1.22 -17.66
CA VAL A 214 -15.62 0.71 -17.35
C VAL A 214 -15.73 -0.49 -16.43
N PHE A 215 -14.97 -1.54 -16.74
CA PHE A 215 -14.88 -2.76 -15.96
C PHE A 215 -13.42 -3.11 -15.72
N ASP A 216 -13.16 -3.80 -14.61
CA ASP A 216 -11.89 -4.51 -14.47
C ASP A 216 -11.87 -5.80 -15.31
N ILE A 217 -10.69 -6.42 -15.39
CA ILE A 217 -10.49 -7.67 -16.14
C ILE A 217 -11.30 -8.86 -15.61
N PHE A 218 -11.85 -8.78 -14.39
CA PHE A 218 -12.69 -9.81 -13.78
C PHE A 218 -14.18 -9.62 -14.06
N GLY A 219 -14.57 -8.51 -14.69
CA GLY A 219 -15.95 -8.19 -15.03
C GLY A 219 -16.73 -7.43 -13.95
N PHE A 220 -16.04 -6.81 -13.00
CA PHE A 220 -16.67 -5.87 -12.07
C PHE A 220 -16.67 -4.45 -12.66
N GLU A 221 -17.85 -3.83 -12.68
CA GLU A 221 -18.02 -2.46 -13.14
C GLU A 221 -17.40 -1.46 -12.15
N LEU A 222 -16.78 -0.42 -12.69
CA LEU A 222 -16.17 0.69 -11.97
C LEU A 222 -16.93 1.99 -12.28
N ASP A 223 -17.11 2.80 -11.25
CA ASP A 223 -18.02 3.96 -11.25
C ASP A 223 -17.31 5.32 -11.22
N SER A 224 -15.98 5.32 -11.19
CA SER A 224 -15.16 6.52 -11.01
C SER A 224 -13.71 6.26 -11.38
N GLY A 225 -12.95 7.33 -11.59
CA GLY A 225 -11.49 7.24 -11.68
C GLY A 225 -10.86 6.73 -10.39
N SER A 226 -11.42 7.11 -9.24
CA SER A 226 -11.02 6.56 -7.93
C SER A 226 -11.20 5.03 -7.84
N ALA A 227 -12.26 4.47 -8.42
CA ALA A 227 -12.46 3.03 -8.47
C ALA A 227 -11.43 2.33 -9.38
N MET A 228 -10.98 2.97 -10.46
CA MET A 228 -9.85 2.48 -11.28
C MET A 228 -8.55 2.49 -10.47
N MET A 229 -8.26 3.59 -9.76
CA MET A 229 -7.10 3.70 -8.86
C MET A 229 -7.08 2.64 -7.75
N GLY A 230 -8.25 2.23 -7.23
CA GLY A 230 -8.35 1.21 -6.19
C GLY A 230 -8.46 -0.24 -6.69
N ALA A 231 -8.33 -0.46 -8.00
CA ALA A 231 -8.69 -1.74 -8.59
C ALA A 231 -7.66 -2.85 -8.33
N ARG A 232 -6.39 -2.52 -8.04
CA ARG A 232 -5.30 -3.49 -7.84
C ARG A 232 -5.07 -4.44 -9.04
N VAL A 233 -5.43 -3.97 -10.23
CA VAL A 233 -5.14 -4.58 -11.54
C VAL A 233 -4.75 -3.44 -12.48
N TRP A 234 -3.98 -3.74 -13.51
CA TRP A 234 -3.58 -2.74 -14.51
C TRP A 234 -4.39 -2.84 -15.81
N ASN A 235 -5.06 -3.96 -16.10
CA ASN A 235 -5.89 -4.12 -17.31
C ASN A 235 -7.39 -3.84 -17.04
N PHE A 236 -7.97 -2.94 -17.83
CA PHE A 236 -9.37 -2.53 -17.76
C PHE A 236 -10.06 -2.67 -19.12
N LEU A 237 -11.40 -2.69 -19.10
CA LEU A 237 -12.25 -2.78 -20.27
C LEU A 237 -13.22 -1.60 -20.30
N ALA A 238 -13.18 -0.80 -21.36
CA ALA A 238 -14.29 0.10 -21.70
C ALA A 238 -15.25 -0.66 -22.63
N ILE A 239 -16.41 -1.01 -22.09
CA ILE A 239 -17.44 -1.79 -22.78
C ILE A 239 -18.50 -0.84 -23.35
N PRO A 240 -18.76 -0.87 -24.67
CA PRO A 240 -19.68 0.04 -25.32
C PRO A 240 -21.15 -0.25 -24.95
N PRO A 241 -22.07 0.71 -25.18
CA PRO A 241 -23.47 0.52 -24.86
C PRO A 241 -24.09 -0.61 -25.70
N GLY A 242 -25.01 -1.36 -25.09
CA GLY A 242 -25.68 -2.49 -25.75
C GLY A 242 -24.85 -3.78 -25.82
N VAL A 243 -23.60 -3.78 -25.36
CA VAL A 243 -22.79 -4.99 -25.21
C VAL A 243 -22.90 -5.54 -23.79
N ASP A 244 -23.13 -6.86 -23.68
CA ASP A 244 -23.19 -7.55 -22.39
C ASP A 244 -21.78 -7.75 -21.83
N ALA A 245 -21.50 -7.05 -20.72
CA ALA A 245 -20.22 -7.12 -20.02
C ALA A 245 -19.90 -8.53 -19.49
N PHE A 246 -20.92 -9.30 -19.08
CA PHE A 246 -20.71 -10.67 -18.61
C PHE A 246 -20.27 -11.58 -19.76
N ALA A 247 -20.85 -11.42 -20.95
CA ALA A 247 -20.43 -12.17 -22.13
C ALA A 247 -18.99 -11.83 -22.54
N VAL A 248 -18.59 -10.55 -22.47
CA VAL A 248 -17.23 -10.10 -22.78
C VAL A 248 -16.21 -10.69 -21.81
N THR A 249 -16.51 -10.72 -20.51
CA THR A 249 -15.57 -11.15 -19.46
C THR A 249 -15.63 -12.63 -19.11
N ALA A 250 -16.64 -13.35 -19.62
CA ALA A 250 -16.80 -14.79 -19.40
C ALA A 250 -15.56 -15.64 -19.77
N PRO A 251 -14.80 -15.36 -20.84
CA PRO A 251 -13.58 -16.13 -21.15
C PRO A 251 -12.53 -16.05 -20.05
N ALA A 252 -12.24 -14.85 -19.55
CA ALA A 252 -11.31 -14.64 -18.42
C ALA A 252 -11.81 -15.35 -17.17
N ARG A 253 -13.12 -15.24 -16.88
CA ARG A 253 -13.74 -15.92 -15.73
C ARG A 253 -13.65 -17.44 -15.81
N ARG A 254 -13.91 -18.05 -16.97
CA ARG A 254 -13.75 -19.49 -17.17
C ARG A 254 -12.30 -19.95 -17.01
N LEU A 255 -11.34 -19.15 -17.49
CA LEU A 255 -9.92 -19.45 -17.32
C LEU A 255 -9.52 -19.44 -15.83
N LEU A 256 -10.03 -18.48 -15.06
CA LEU A 256 -9.83 -18.42 -13.61
C LEU A 256 -10.49 -19.61 -12.90
N GLU A 257 -11.74 -19.91 -13.21
CA GLU A 257 -12.49 -21.03 -12.61
C GLU A 257 -11.85 -22.39 -12.94
N ALA A 258 -11.26 -22.55 -14.12
CA ALA A 258 -10.52 -23.77 -14.48
C ALA A 258 -9.25 -23.96 -13.65
N ARG A 259 -8.55 -22.87 -13.30
CA ARG A 259 -7.32 -22.89 -12.49
C ARG A 259 -7.59 -22.93 -11.00
N ILE A 260 -8.72 -22.38 -10.60
CA ILE A 260 -9.15 -22.26 -9.20
C ILE A 260 -10.58 -22.84 -9.13
N PRO A 261 -10.74 -24.18 -9.15
CA PRO A 261 -12.06 -24.81 -9.25
C PRO A 261 -13.07 -24.35 -8.19
N LYS A 262 -12.60 -23.97 -7.00
CA LYS A 262 -13.45 -23.44 -5.93
C LYS A 262 -14.05 -22.06 -6.23
N LEU A 263 -13.52 -21.29 -7.18
CA LEU A 263 -14.18 -20.05 -7.67
C LEU A 263 -15.55 -20.35 -8.30
N SER A 264 -15.75 -21.54 -8.90
CA SER A 264 -17.04 -21.92 -9.49
C SER A 264 -18.15 -22.16 -8.45
N THR A 265 -17.77 -22.56 -7.24
CA THR A 265 -18.68 -22.77 -6.09
C THR A 265 -18.99 -21.48 -5.33
N LEU A 266 -18.16 -20.46 -5.55
CA LEU A 266 -18.29 -19.12 -5.02
C LEU A 266 -19.28 -18.32 -5.90
N ARG A 267 -20.57 -18.70 -5.87
CA ARG A 267 -21.61 -17.87 -6.47
C ARG A 267 -21.66 -16.52 -5.74
N PRO A 268 -21.95 -15.39 -6.43
CA PRO A 268 -22.37 -14.19 -5.72
C PRO A 268 -23.57 -14.56 -4.86
N THR A 269 -23.43 -14.45 -3.54
CA THR A 269 -24.55 -14.60 -2.61
C THR A 269 -25.68 -13.66 -3.06
N PRO A 270 -26.96 -14.10 -2.99
CA PRO A 270 -28.07 -13.23 -3.34
C PRO A 270 -27.98 -11.96 -2.48
N PRO A 271 -28.42 -10.80 -3.00
CA PRO A 271 -28.40 -9.58 -2.21
C PRO A 271 -29.11 -9.84 -0.88
N PRO A 272 -28.66 -9.19 0.21
CA PRO A 272 -29.30 -9.36 1.49
C PRO A 272 -30.82 -9.14 1.35
N PRO A 273 -31.66 -9.85 2.13
CA PRO A 273 -33.10 -9.82 1.97
C PRO A 273 -33.64 -8.39 1.89
N PRO A 274 -34.72 -8.12 1.13
CA PRO A 274 -35.32 -6.78 0.99
C PRO A 274 -35.59 -6.12 2.35
N GLU A 275 -35.90 -6.93 3.36
CA GLU A 275 -36.12 -6.53 4.75
C GLU A 275 -34.85 -5.99 5.42
N LEU A 276 -33.65 -6.52 5.11
CA LEU A 276 -32.37 -6.00 5.58
C LEU A 276 -32.04 -4.66 4.87
N VAL A 277 -32.42 -4.53 3.60
CA VAL A 277 -32.23 -3.31 2.80
C VAL A 277 -33.24 -2.21 3.21
N GLU A 278 -34.46 -2.58 3.59
CA GLU A 278 -35.46 -1.68 4.17
C GLU A 278 -35.16 -1.30 5.62
N ALA A 279 -34.56 -2.21 6.41
CA ALA A 279 -34.04 -1.89 7.74
C ALA A 279 -32.87 -0.88 7.66
N ILE A 280 -31.97 -1.04 6.69
CA ILE A 280 -30.88 -0.08 6.38
C ILE A 280 -31.44 1.27 5.87
N ARG A 281 -32.60 1.29 5.20
CA ARG A 281 -33.25 2.53 4.73
C ARG A 281 -34.11 3.24 5.78
N ARG A 282 -34.78 2.52 6.68
CA ARG A 282 -35.63 3.09 7.75
C ARG A 282 -34.82 3.65 8.93
N GLN A 283 -33.54 3.31 9.06
CA GLN A 283 -32.62 3.85 10.07
C GLN A 283 -31.93 5.18 9.69
N GLY A 284 -32.28 5.79 8.55
CA GLY A 284 -31.61 7.00 8.05
C GLY A 284 -30.33 6.64 7.27
N GLY A 285 -30.19 7.20 6.06
CA GLY A 285 -29.32 6.66 5.00
C GLY A 285 -27.86 6.40 5.42
N LEU A 286 -27.30 5.33 4.84
CA LEU A 286 -25.92 4.79 5.01
C LEU A 286 -24.96 5.75 5.73
N PRO A 287 -24.77 5.60 7.05
CA PRO A 287 -23.91 6.48 7.85
C PRO A 287 -22.46 5.97 7.93
N GLU A 288 -21.56 6.92 8.15
CA GLU A 288 -20.16 6.77 8.53
C GLU A 288 -19.95 5.68 9.60
N PHE A 289 -18.91 4.88 9.43
CA PHE A 289 -18.61 3.74 10.30
C PHE A 289 -18.20 4.21 11.71
N ALA A 290 -19.10 4.05 12.69
CA ALA A 290 -18.78 4.00 14.10
C ALA A 290 -19.43 2.76 14.74
N ASN A 291 -18.57 1.88 15.27
CA ASN A 291 -18.91 0.76 16.14
C ASN A 291 -19.56 1.25 17.44
N HIS A 292 -20.56 0.55 17.96
CA HIS A 292 -20.68 0.46 19.42
C HIS A 292 -21.12 -0.93 19.90
N SER A 293 -20.33 -1.44 20.84
CA SER A 293 -20.65 -2.51 21.77
C SER A 293 -21.79 -2.12 22.71
N LEU A 294 -22.66 -3.09 22.99
CA LEU A 294 -23.67 -3.10 24.05
C LEU A 294 -23.13 -2.57 25.40
N ILE A 295 -23.86 -1.65 26.04
CA ILE A 295 -24.31 -1.67 27.45
C ILE A 295 -25.46 -0.65 27.58
N SER A 296 -26.49 -1.06 28.30
CA SER A 296 -27.81 -0.42 28.50
C SER A 296 -27.83 0.78 29.45
N ARG A 297 -28.67 1.79 29.15
CA ARG A 297 -29.89 2.21 29.90
C ARG A 297 -30.28 3.68 29.62
N GLU A 298 -31.59 3.87 29.41
CA GLU A 298 -32.51 4.97 29.82
C GLU A 298 -31.85 6.20 30.48
N ASP A 299 -32.16 7.47 30.17
CA ASP A 299 -33.46 8.08 29.90
C ASP A 299 -33.33 9.53 29.35
N GLU A 300 -34.42 9.97 28.70
CA GLU A 300 -34.98 11.34 28.65
C GLU A 300 -34.36 12.51 27.84
N ASN A 301 -35.13 12.88 26.80
CA ASN A 301 -35.60 14.22 26.41
C ASN A 301 -34.61 15.39 26.29
N TYR A 302 -34.38 15.86 25.06
CA TYR A 302 -34.73 17.24 24.68
C TYR A 302 -34.72 17.43 23.15
N SER A 303 -35.82 17.96 22.63
CA SER A 303 -36.02 18.41 21.25
C SER A 303 -35.29 19.72 20.96
N GLY A 304 -34.77 19.92 19.75
CA GLY A 304 -34.41 21.28 19.31
C GLY A 304 -33.64 21.37 18.00
N GLN A 305 -34.17 22.15 17.07
CA GLN A 305 -33.72 22.39 15.70
C GLN A 305 -32.30 22.96 15.53
N VAL A 306 -31.79 22.69 14.33
CA VAL A 306 -30.60 23.23 13.66
C VAL A 306 -30.45 24.76 13.80
N ASN A 307 -29.25 25.18 14.19
CA ASN A 307 -28.63 26.44 13.76
C ASN A 307 -27.11 26.24 13.62
N ALA A 308 -26.55 26.90 12.59
CA ALA A 308 -25.14 26.89 12.25
C ALA A 308 -24.25 27.58 13.30
N HIS A 309 -23.00 27.11 13.36
CA HIS A 309 -21.87 27.49 14.25
C HIS A 309 -21.83 26.80 15.62
N ASP A 310 -21.01 25.75 15.72
CA ASP A 310 -20.09 25.37 16.81
C ASP A 310 -19.92 23.83 16.89
N THR A 311 -18.75 23.26 16.54
CA THR A 311 -18.43 21.84 16.82
C THR A 311 -16.91 21.57 16.99
N GLY A 312 -16.37 21.75 18.21
CA GLY A 312 -15.49 20.77 18.87
C GLY A 312 -13.98 20.62 18.55
N ASP A 313 -13.41 21.25 17.51
CA ASP A 313 -11.99 21.01 17.14
C ASP A 313 -10.95 21.71 18.04
N ASP A 314 -11.36 22.61 18.93
CA ASP A 314 -10.43 23.34 19.83
C ASP A 314 -9.90 22.48 21.00
N GLU A 315 -10.40 21.26 21.23
CA GLU A 315 -10.01 20.44 22.39
C GLU A 315 -8.71 19.63 22.20
N TRP A 316 -8.24 19.41 20.97
CA TRP A 316 -7.13 18.50 20.67
C TRP A 316 -5.94 19.22 20.04
N PHE A 317 -4.73 18.65 20.16
CA PHE A 317 -3.54 19.17 19.48
C PHE A 317 -3.43 18.73 18.01
N SER A 318 -4.10 17.64 17.63
CA SER A 318 -4.04 17.04 16.29
C SER A 318 -5.44 16.69 15.79
N SER A 319 -5.65 16.77 14.47
CA SER A 319 -6.87 16.31 13.81
C SER A 319 -7.06 14.79 13.90
N PHE A 320 -5.98 14.03 14.12
CA PHE A 320 -6.04 12.59 14.31
C PHE A 320 -6.48 12.16 15.71
N ARG A 321 -6.73 13.13 16.62
CA ARG A 321 -7.00 12.90 18.04
C ARG A 321 -5.85 12.07 18.65
N GLY A 322 -6.10 11.33 19.73
CA GLY A 322 -5.08 10.49 20.34
C GLY A 322 -5.46 10.04 21.74
N THR A 323 -4.44 9.82 22.55
CA THR A 323 -4.61 9.50 23.96
C THR A 323 -5.15 10.71 24.74
N TRP A 324 -5.48 10.51 26.02
CA TRP A 324 -5.88 11.62 26.87
C TRP A 324 -4.77 12.69 27.06
N LEU A 325 -3.51 12.38 26.70
CA LEU A 325 -2.39 13.31 26.70
C LEU A 325 -2.38 14.26 25.49
N ASP A 326 -3.12 13.93 24.44
CA ASP A 326 -3.21 14.70 23.19
C ASP A 326 -4.34 15.75 23.21
N ARG A 327 -5.07 15.81 24.34
CA ARG A 327 -6.08 16.83 24.64
C ARG A 327 -5.43 18.06 25.25
N ARG A 328 -5.97 19.25 25.01
CA ARG A 328 -5.47 20.51 25.60
C ARG A 328 -5.62 20.56 27.12
N ASP A 329 -6.55 19.79 27.69
CA ASP A 329 -6.79 19.70 29.14
C ASP A 329 -5.97 18.60 29.85
N TRP A 330 -4.98 17.99 29.18
CA TRP A 330 -4.20 16.87 29.72
C TRP A 330 -3.58 17.14 31.10
N VAL A 331 -3.17 18.38 31.40
CA VAL A 331 -2.63 18.76 32.72
C VAL A 331 -3.65 18.52 33.82
N LYS A 332 -4.91 18.91 33.58
CA LYS A 332 -6.02 18.69 34.52
C LYS A 332 -6.30 17.20 34.67
N ALA A 333 -6.32 16.46 33.57
CA ALA A 333 -6.52 15.01 33.58
C ALA A 333 -5.41 14.27 34.34
N LEU A 334 -4.14 14.69 34.20
CA LEU A 334 -2.99 14.11 34.90
C LEU A 334 -3.15 14.25 36.43
N VAL A 335 -3.49 15.45 36.91
CA VAL A 335 -3.72 15.71 38.34
C VAL A 335 -4.85 14.83 38.90
N GLN A 336 -5.90 14.59 38.12
CA GLN A 336 -7.04 13.78 38.54
C GLN A 336 -6.73 12.29 38.66
N ARG A 337 -5.76 11.77 37.87
CA ARG A 337 -5.41 10.34 37.84
C ARG A 337 -4.65 9.86 39.08
N LYS A 338 -4.03 10.76 39.85
CA LYS A 338 -3.30 10.44 41.10
C LYS A 338 -2.31 9.27 40.94
N LEU A 339 -1.50 9.33 39.87
CA LEU A 339 -0.45 8.34 39.61
C LEU A 339 0.67 8.46 40.66
N ASP A 340 1.54 7.46 40.76
CA ASP A 340 2.71 7.58 41.62
C ASP A 340 3.62 8.74 41.17
N PRO A 341 4.42 9.35 42.07
CA PRO A 341 5.17 10.56 41.74
C PRO A 341 6.16 10.41 40.59
N GLN A 342 6.83 9.27 40.49
CA GLN A 342 7.80 9.02 39.43
C GLN A 342 7.11 8.84 38.08
N LEU A 343 6.06 8.01 38.03
CA LEU A 343 5.25 7.84 36.83
C LEU A 343 4.57 9.14 36.41
N THR A 344 4.13 9.96 37.36
CA THR A 344 3.58 11.30 37.08
C THR A 344 4.60 12.18 36.37
N ALA A 345 5.85 12.20 36.84
CA ALA A 345 6.92 12.95 36.20
C ALA A 345 7.25 12.40 34.81
N ASP A 346 7.34 11.08 34.65
CA ASP A 346 7.61 10.43 33.37
C ASP A 346 6.49 10.74 32.35
N ILE A 347 5.21 10.66 32.76
CA ILE A 347 4.04 10.97 31.92
C ILE A 347 3.98 12.46 31.59
N GLN A 348 4.27 13.34 32.54
CA GLN A 348 4.33 14.79 32.29
C GLN A 348 5.40 15.11 31.24
N HIS A 349 6.61 14.56 31.39
CA HIS A 349 7.70 14.76 30.43
C HIS A 349 7.31 14.26 29.04
N PHE A 350 6.67 13.08 28.96
CA PHE A 350 6.14 12.54 27.72
C PHE A 350 5.08 13.44 27.07
N ALA A 351 4.14 13.97 27.85
CA ALA A 351 3.11 14.86 27.33
C ALA A 351 3.70 16.17 26.77
N GLU A 352 4.69 16.74 27.47
CA GLU A 352 5.33 18.00 27.12
C GLU A 352 6.28 17.87 25.93
N HIS A 353 7.05 16.78 25.87
CA HIS A 353 8.17 16.63 24.94
C HIS A 353 8.01 15.48 23.93
N GLY A 354 6.98 14.65 24.07
CA GLY A 354 6.70 13.53 23.17
C GLY A 354 7.57 12.30 23.40
N PHE A 355 8.39 12.30 24.47
CA PHE A 355 9.22 11.17 24.86
C PHE A 355 9.44 11.11 26.37
N ALA A 356 9.84 9.95 26.88
CA ALA A 356 10.32 9.74 28.25
C ALA A 356 11.47 8.73 28.24
N VAL A 357 12.36 8.81 29.24
CA VAL A 357 13.46 7.86 29.42
C VAL A 357 13.30 7.17 30.76
N LEU A 358 13.13 5.84 30.74
CA LEU A 358 13.13 5.02 31.93
C LEU A 358 14.55 4.50 32.15
N GLU A 359 15.35 5.27 32.90
CA GLU A 359 16.74 4.94 33.18
C GLU A 359 16.88 3.59 33.90
N GLY A 360 17.75 2.72 33.38
CA GLY A 360 18.05 1.40 33.93
C GLY A 360 16.85 0.48 34.16
N ALA A 361 15.74 0.70 33.45
CA ALA A 361 14.49 0.00 33.71
C ALA A 361 14.52 -1.47 33.24
N ALA A 362 15.21 -1.77 32.13
CA ALA A 362 15.39 -3.15 31.68
C ALA A 362 16.50 -3.83 32.49
N SER A 363 16.23 -5.02 33.03
CA SER A 363 17.19 -5.72 33.87
C SER A 363 18.35 -6.29 33.05
N SER A 364 19.56 -6.24 33.62
CA SER A 364 20.76 -6.83 33.01
C SER A 364 20.58 -8.31 32.68
N GLU A 365 19.85 -9.05 33.51
CA GLU A 365 19.53 -10.46 33.28
C GLU A 365 18.68 -10.67 32.03
N ALA A 366 17.57 -9.92 31.88
CA ALA A 366 16.71 -10.02 30.71
C ALA A 366 17.45 -9.65 29.42
N ILE A 367 18.32 -8.64 29.49
CA ILE A 367 19.14 -8.20 28.37
C ILE A 367 20.13 -9.31 27.96
N VAL A 368 20.86 -9.89 28.91
CA VAL A 368 21.82 -10.98 28.64
C VAL A 368 21.11 -12.22 28.09
N ASN A 369 19.93 -12.55 28.62
CA ASN A 369 19.14 -13.68 28.13
C ASN A 369 18.72 -13.48 26.66
N PHE A 370 18.22 -12.28 26.32
CA PHE A 370 17.87 -11.95 24.95
C PHE A 370 19.09 -11.93 24.02
N GLN A 371 20.19 -11.25 24.42
CA GLN A 371 21.45 -11.19 23.67
C GLN A 371 22.02 -12.59 23.39
N SER A 372 21.96 -13.49 24.39
CA SER A 372 22.42 -14.87 24.24
C SER A 372 21.55 -15.65 23.27
N ALA A 373 20.23 -15.54 23.39
CA ALA A 373 19.27 -16.25 22.54
C ALA A 373 19.38 -15.84 21.06
N ILE A 374 19.44 -14.53 20.79
CA ILE A 374 19.55 -14.02 19.43
C ILE A 374 20.93 -14.30 18.82
N SER A 375 22.00 -14.18 19.61
CA SER A 375 23.36 -14.51 19.12
C SER A 375 23.50 -16.00 18.81
N HIS A 376 22.91 -16.86 19.64
CA HIS A 376 22.86 -18.30 19.36
C HIS A 376 22.09 -18.59 18.07
N ALA A 377 20.95 -17.93 17.83
CA ALA A 377 20.17 -18.12 16.61
C ALA A 377 20.98 -17.78 15.34
N PHE A 378 21.76 -16.70 15.34
CA PHE A 378 22.61 -16.31 14.20
C PHE A 378 23.87 -17.17 14.03
N ARG A 379 24.39 -17.76 15.11
CA ARG A 379 25.53 -18.69 15.03
C ARG A 379 25.15 -20.07 14.50
N GLU A 380 24.01 -20.62 14.91
CA GLU A 380 23.62 -21.99 14.56
C GLU A 380 22.61 -22.04 13.39
N GLY A 381 21.96 -20.92 13.09
CA GLY A 381 20.75 -20.89 12.28
C GLY A 381 19.50 -21.19 13.12
N ASN A 382 18.40 -20.52 12.79
CA ASN A 382 17.09 -20.78 13.38
C ASN A 382 15.99 -20.35 12.40
N ALA A 383 15.41 -21.32 11.67
CA ALA A 383 14.43 -21.04 10.62
C ALA A 383 13.11 -20.41 11.13
N ASP A 384 12.92 -20.34 12.45
CA ASP A 384 11.83 -19.62 13.09
C ASP A 384 12.10 -18.12 13.24
N VAL A 385 13.35 -17.68 13.15
CA VAL A 385 13.74 -16.27 13.17
C VAL A 385 13.60 -15.67 11.78
N LEU A 386 12.89 -14.54 11.71
CA LEU A 386 12.71 -13.75 10.49
C LEU A 386 13.52 -12.47 10.58
N PHE A 387 14.22 -12.13 9.51
CA PHE A 387 15.05 -10.93 9.45
C PHE A 387 15.03 -10.31 8.06
N GLN A 388 15.47 -9.06 7.98
CA GLN A 388 15.58 -8.26 6.77
C GLN A 388 17.00 -7.68 6.70
N HIS A 389 17.58 -7.60 5.52
CA HIS A 389 18.87 -6.92 5.32
C HIS A 389 18.67 -5.41 5.24
N SER A 390 19.67 -4.64 5.66
CA SER A 390 19.69 -3.18 5.47
C SER A 390 19.43 -2.83 4.00
N GLY A 391 18.49 -1.92 3.76
CA GLY A 391 18.08 -1.51 2.41
C GLY A 391 17.09 -2.44 1.71
N SER A 392 16.68 -3.56 2.32
CA SER A 392 15.67 -4.48 1.77
C SER A 392 14.42 -4.56 2.66
N ALA A 393 13.25 -4.63 2.03
CA ALA A 393 11.98 -4.95 2.69
C ALA A 393 11.67 -6.47 2.66
N GLU A 394 12.48 -7.27 1.98
CA GLU A 394 12.30 -8.72 1.88
C GLU A 394 12.58 -9.39 3.23
N THR A 395 11.61 -10.17 3.70
CA THR A 395 11.69 -10.88 4.97
C THR A 395 12.13 -12.32 4.73
N THR A 396 13.28 -12.68 5.28
CA THR A 396 13.94 -13.97 5.06
C THR A 396 14.00 -14.80 6.34
N ARG A 397 13.97 -16.13 6.19
CA ARG A 397 14.18 -17.07 7.30
C ARG A 397 15.67 -17.30 7.53
N LEU A 398 16.09 -17.30 8.79
CA LEU A 398 17.47 -17.61 9.18
C LEU A 398 17.73 -19.12 9.13
N THR A 399 17.94 -19.67 7.93
CA THR A 399 18.07 -21.13 7.71
C THR A 399 19.44 -21.71 8.09
N GLY A 400 20.44 -20.85 8.31
CA GLY A 400 21.79 -21.25 8.69
C GLY A 400 22.56 -20.09 9.32
N PRO A 401 23.84 -20.29 9.64
CA PRO A 401 24.70 -19.27 10.25
C PRO A 401 24.89 -18.06 9.33
N ILE A 402 24.65 -16.85 9.84
CA ILE A 402 24.83 -15.59 9.12
C ILE A 402 25.39 -14.54 10.10
N ASP A 403 26.22 -13.61 9.62
CA ASP A 403 26.60 -12.43 10.41
C ASP A 403 25.37 -11.55 10.64
N ARG A 404 25.15 -11.16 11.90
CA ARG A 404 24.00 -10.33 12.28
C ARG A 404 24.17 -8.88 11.82
N ARG A 405 25.39 -8.40 11.56
CA ARG A 405 25.63 -7.03 11.12
C ARG A 405 24.82 -6.67 9.87
N GLY A 406 24.26 -5.47 9.84
CA GLY A 406 23.38 -5.03 8.75
C GLY A 406 22.06 -5.81 8.63
N THR A 407 21.59 -6.46 9.70
CA THR A 407 20.28 -7.12 9.74
C THR A 407 19.33 -6.50 10.76
N ARG A 408 18.04 -6.57 10.44
CA ARG A 408 16.92 -6.21 11.31
C ARG A 408 16.04 -7.44 11.53
N VAL A 409 15.97 -7.93 12.77
CA VAL A 409 15.10 -9.05 13.13
C VAL A 409 13.70 -8.53 13.41
N VAL A 410 12.69 -9.11 12.75
CA VAL A 410 11.28 -8.71 12.88
C VAL A 410 10.55 -9.63 13.86
N ASP A 411 9.75 -9.04 14.75
CA ASP A 411 8.92 -9.75 15.74
C ASP A 411 9.69 -10.83 16.53
N ALA A 412 10.91 -10.49 16.97
CA ALA A 412 11.82 -11.39 17.68
C ALA A 412 11.19 -12.04 18.92
N PHE A 413 10.20 -11.39 19.53
CA PHE A 413 9.44 -11.89 20.67
C PHE A 413 8.65 -13.18 20.40
N VAL A 414 8.43 -13.55 19.13
CA VAL A 414 7.75 -14.81 18.78
C VAL A 414 8.72 -16.01 18.79
N PRO A 415 9.85 -16.02 18.04
CA PRO A 415 10.80 -17.12 18.09
C PRO A 415 11.73 -17.08 19.32
N LEU A 416 11.90 -15.91 19.96
CA LEU A 416 12.80 -15.70 21.10
C LEU A 416 12.02 -15.10 22.28
N PRO A 417 11.38 -15.92 23.13
CA PRO A 417 10.54 -15.45 24.24
C PRO A 417 11.25 -14.52 25.24
N ALA A 418 12.59 -14.54 25.29
CA ALA A 418 13.39 -13.60 26.08
C ALA A 418 13.14 -12.11 25.69
N ALA A 419 12.71 -11.83 24.45
CA ALA A 419 12.34 -10.47 24.07
C ALA A 419 11.03 -10.02 24.75
N LEU A 420 10.09 -10.94 25.02
CA LEU A 420 8.88 -10.61 25.78
C LEU A 420 9.22 -10.23 27.23
N ASP A 421 10.29 -10.78 27.82
CA ASP A 421 10.70 -10.42 29.18
C ASP A 421 11.16 -8.95 29.26
N LEU A 422 11.85 -8.48 28.21
CA LEU A 422 12.24 -7.07 28.08
C LEU A 422 11.01 -6.15 27.91
N PHE A 423 10.06 -6.52 27.05
CA PHE A 423 8.81 -5.75 26.87
C PHE A 423 7.86 -5.84 28.07
N ALA A 424 8.00 -6.87 28.91
CA ALA A 424 7.24 -7.02 30.14
C ALA A 424 7.87 -6.29 31.34
N THR A 425 8.86 -5.42 31.12
CA THR A 425 9.49 -4.60 32.17
C THR A 425 8.40 -3.84 32.95
N PRO A 426 8.33 -3.97 34.29
CA PRO A 426 7.22 -3.40 35.08
C PRO A 426 7.03 -1.89 34.94
N ARG A 427 8.13 -1.13 34.85
CA ARG A 427 8.08 0.33 34.65
C ARG A 427 7.53 0.69 33.26
N LEU A 428 7.95 -0.04 32.22
CA LEU A 428 7.43 0.13 30.86
C LEU A 428 5.93 -0.16 30.79
N LEU A 429 5.49 -1.30 31.34
CA LEU A 429 4.06 -1.65 31.31
C LEU A 429 3.20 -0.66 32.09
N SER A 430 3.67 -0.20 33.25
CA SER A 430 2.93 0.79 34.05
C SER A 430 2.86 2.15 33.35
N PHE A 431 3.91 2.53 32.62
CA PHE A 431 3.92 3.70 31.75
C PHE A 431 2.90 3.58 30.62
N LEU A 432 2.95 2.50 29.84
CA LEU A 432 2.06 2.28 28.70
C LEU A 432 0.58 2.23 29.15
N GLU A 433 0.28 1.51 30.23
CA GLU A 433 -1.08 1.43 30.77
C GLU A 433 -1.60 2.79 31.28
N ALA A 434 -0.71 3.66 31.78
CA ALA A 434 -1.09 5.01 32.17
C ALA A 434 -1.37 5.91 30.95
N VAL A 435 -0.56 5.81 29.89
CA VAL A 435 -0.77 6.55 28.63
C VAL A 435 -2.07 6.10 27.95
N PHE A 436 -2.26 4.79 27.77
CA PHE A 436 -3.41 4.23 27.08
C PHE A 436 -4.70 4.23 27.92
N ALA A 437 -4.58 4.28 29.25
CA ALA A 437 -5.68 4.06 30.19
C ALA A 437 -6.36 2.68 30.03
N GLU A 438 -5.65 1.73 29.41
CA GLU A 438 -6.05 0.34 29.22
C GLU A 438 -4.80 -0.53 29.00
N GLN A 439 -4.99 -1.84 28.81
CA GLN A 439 -3.89 -2.76 28.59
C GLN A 439 -3.17 -2.48 27.26
N ALA A 440 -1.84 -2.58 27.27
CA ALA A 440 -1.03 -2.41 26.06
C ALA A 440 -0.95 -3.71 25.23
N LEU A 441 -1.03 -3.55 23.91
CA LEU A 441 -0.83 -4.56 22.88
C LEU A 441 0.47 -4.29 22.13
N LEU A 442 1.48 -5.16 22.32
CA LEU A 442 2.67 -5.20 21.48
C LEU A 442 2.33 -5.85 20.13
N PHE A 443 2.37 -5.10 19.05
CA PHE A 443 1.92 -5.61 17.74
C PHE A 443 3.03 -5.66 16.68
N GLN A 444 4.20 -5.11 16.98
CA GLN A 444 5.38 -5.15 16.13
C GLN A 444 6.65 -4.96 16.98
N SER A 445 7.74 -5.66 16.65
CA SER A 445 9.07 -5.38 17.21
C SER A 445 10.18 -5.47 16.18
N LEU A 446 11.27 -4.73 16.39
CA LEU A 446 12.46 -4.75 15.55
C LEU A 446 13.70 -4.86 16.44
N SER A 447 14.65 -5.73 16.10
CA SER A 447 15.94 -5.79 16.80
C SER A 447 17.11 -5.56 15.85
N PHE A 448 18.02 -4.67 16.26
CA PHE A 448 19.17 -4.23 15.47
C PHE A 448 20.47 -4.54 16.19
N ASP A 449 21.53 -4.81 15.41
CA ASP A 449 22.90 -4.97 15.91
C ASP A 449 23.77 -3.72 15.64
N GLN A 450 23.30 -2.82 14.77
CA GLN A 450 23.95 -1.56 14.38
C GLN A 450 22.92 -0.43 14.32
N GLY A 451 23.41 0.81 14.16
CA GLY A 451 22.58 1.95 13.78
C GLY A 451 21.69 1.66 12.57
N SER A 452 20.48 2.22 12.52
CA SER A 452 19.60 2.01 11.36
C SER A 452 19.91 2.93 10.19
N GLU A 453 20.60 4.05 10.43
CA GLU A 453 20.78 5.18 9.50
C GLU A 453 19.48 5.65 8.83
N GLN A 454 18.33 5.29 9.41
CA GLN A 454 17.04 5.61 8.88
C GLN A 454 16.81 7.11 9.07
N GLY A 455 16.54 7.81 7.96
CA GLY A 455 16.25 9.23 8.00
C GLY A 455 15.10 9.59 8.94
N LEU A 456 15.05 10.86 9.33
CA LEU A 456 13.99 11.37 10.21
C LEU A 456 12.60 11.00 9.68
N HIS A 457 11.77 10.47 10.57
CA HIS A 457 10.40 10.07 10.30
C HIS A 457 9.51 10.21 11.55
N LYS A 458 8.21 9.97 11.37
CA LYS A 458 7.22 9.72 12.43
C LYS A 458 6.64 8.33 12.20
N ASP A 459 6.32 7.60 13.27
CA ASP A 459 5.79 6.23 13.15
C ASP A 459 4.43 6.23 12.46
N THR A 460 3.63 7.26 12.65
CA THR A 460 2.31 7.42 12.00
C THR A 460 2.36 7.27 10.48
N ALA A 461 3.52 7.53 9.86
CA ALA A 461 3.73 7.40 8.42
C ALA A 461 3.85 5.94 7.93
N TYR A 462 4.27 5.01 8.80
CA TYR A 462 4.65 3.65 8.40
C TYR A 462 4.04 2.54 9.26
N VAL A 463 3.78 2.82 10.54
CA VAL A 463 3.23 1.89 11.52
C VAL A 463 1.74 2.19 11.68
N VAL A 464 0.93 1.49 10.90
CA VAL A 464 -0.48 1.84 10.73
C VAL A 464 -1.35 1.15 11.80
N VAL A 465 -2.03 1.99 12.58
CA VAL A 465 -3.08 1.63 13.55
C VAL A 465 -4.30 2.47 13.21
N ASP A 466 -5.51 1.92 13.37
CA ASP A 466 -6.78 2.62 13.11
C ASP A 466 -6.89 3.97 13.84
N ARG A 467 -6.27 4.08 15.02
CA ARG A 467 -6.11 5.30 15.82
C ARG A 467 -4.62 5.66 15.90
N PRO A 468 -4.10 6.49 14.97
CA PRO A 468 -2.65 6.58 14.72
C PRO A 468 -1.85 7.25 15.84
N HIS A 469 -2.47 8.14 16.63
CA HIS A 469 -1.85 8.77 17.80
C HIS A 469 -2.04 7.96 19.09
N GLU A 470 -2.83 6.88 19.05
CA GLU A 470 -2.87 5.88 20.12
C GLU A 470 -1.80 4.79 19.91
N LEU A 471 -0.62 5.21 19.44
CA LEU A 471 0.57 4.38 19.30
C LEU A 471 1.69 4.96 20.16
N VAL A 472 2.35 4.09 20.92
CA VAL A 472 3.55 4.42 21.69
C VAL A 472 4.61 3.39 21.37
N ALA A 473 5.81 3.85 21.05
CA ALA A 473 6.94 2.99 20.78
C ALA A 473 7.97 3.07 21.90
N CYS A 474 8.76 2.01 22.07
CA CYS A 474 9.93 2.03 22.94
C CYS A 474 11.16 1.48 22.24
N TRP A 475 12.34 1.97 22.63
CA TRP A 475 13.66 1.50 22.23
C TRP A 475 14.45 1.18 23.50
N ILE A 476 14.93 -0.06 23.60
CA ILE A 476 15.65 -0.59 24.75
C ILE A 476 17.13 -0.72 24.38
N ALA A 477 18.00 -0.09 25.18
CA ALA A 477 19.45 -0.21 25.07
C ALA A 477 19.90 -1.58 25.57
N LEU A 478 20.50 -2.40 24.70
CA LEU A 478 21.07 -3.70 25.09
C LEU A 478 22.57 -3.60 25.46
N GLU A 479 23.17 -2.45 25.20
CA GLU A 479 24.53 -2.07 25.54
C GLU A 479 24.63 -0.55 25.75
N ASP A 480 25.76 -0.08 26.25
CA ASP A 480 26.06 1.35 26.32
C ASP A 480 26.27 1.87 24.89
N VAL A 481 25.58 2.96 24.53
CA VAL A 481 25.69 3.55 23.20
C VAL A 481 26.95 4.39 23.11
N ALA A 482 27.88 3.97 22.26
CA ALA A 482 29.09 4.71 21.94
C ALA A 482 28.81 5.80 20.88
N GLU A 483 29.54 6.91 20.98
CA GLU A 483 29.48 8.00 20.00
C GLU A 483 29.91 7.51 18.61
N GLY A 484 29.14 7.87 17.57
CA GLY A 484 29.42 7.47 16.19
C GLY A 484 28.98 6.05 15.82
N SER A 485 28.23 5.36 16.69
CA SER A 485 27.64 4.04 16.42
C SER A 485 26.33 4.08 15.63
N GLY A 486 25.87 5.28 15.24
CA GLY A 486 24.58 5.50 14.60
C GLY A 486 23.46 5.64 15.64
N GLU A 487 23.67 6.57 16.58
CA GLU A 487 22.80 6.87 17.72
C GLU A 487 21.35 7.12 17.28
N LEU A 488 20.39 6.80 18.15
CA LEU A 488 19.01 7.23 17.92
C LEU A 488 18.94 8.76 18.07
N ILE A 489 18.40 9.43 17.06
CA ILE A 489 18.18 10.88 17.06
C ILE A 489 16.69 11.19 17.12
N TYR A 490 16.34 12.28 17.81
CA TYR A 490 14.94 12.71 17.95
C TYR A 490 14.83 14.22 18.18
N SER A 491 13.66 14.80 17.90
CA SER A 491 13.38 16.22 18.10
C SER A 491 12.32 16.44 19.17
N PRO A 492 12.69 16.88 20.40
CA PRO A 492 11.75 17.10 21.49
C PRO A 492 10.59 18.04 21.13
N GLY A 493 9.38 17.64 21.49
CA GLY A 493 8.16 18.42 21.29
C GLY A 493 7.59 18.39 19.86
N SER A 494 8.22 17.66 18.94
CA SER A 494 7.78 17.60 17.53
C SER A 494 6.52 16.74 17.32
N HIS A 495 6.07 16.01 18.35
CA HIS A 495 4.76 15.37 18.37
C HIS A 495 3.60 16.37 18.30
N ARG A 496 3.85 17.64 18.64
CA ARG A 496 2.91 18.76 18.51
C ARG A 496 3.13 19.60 17.24
N ASP A 497 3.95 19.14 16.31
CA ASP A 497 4.05 19.80 15.00
C ASP A 497 2.72 19.70 14.24
N PRO A 498 2.39 20.69 13.40
CA PRO A 498 1.19 20.62 12.58
C PRO A 498 1.15 19.34 11.75
N ASP A 499 -0.03 18.72 11.72
CA ASP A 499 -0.25 17.46 11.01
C ASP A 499 0.13 17.58 9.53
N PHE A 500 0.62 16.46 9.01
CA PHE A 500 0.72 16.22 7.58
C PHE A 500 -0.19 15.05 7.26
N THR A 501 -1.11 15.27 6.34
CA THR A 501 -2.03 14.25 5.87
C THR A 501 -1.58 13.75 4.51
N PHE A 502 -1.55 12.43 4.35
CA PHE A 502 -1.42 11.78 3.06
C PHE A 502 -2.79 11.55 2.44
N GLY A 503 -2.86 11.44 1.10
CA GLY A 503 -4.06 11.11 0.35
C GLY A 503 -5.35 11.79 0.84
N ASP A 504 -6.35 10.97 1.12
CA ASP A 504 -7.69 11.20 1.69
C ASP A 504 -7.72 11.69 3.15
N GLY A 505 -6.64 12.28 3.66
CA GLY A 505 -6.58 12.76 5.04
C GLY A 505 -5.95 11.78 6.04
N ARG A 506 -5.35 10.67 5.57
CA ARG A 506 -4.69 9.65 6.41
C ARG A 506 -3.38 10.15 7.02
N SER A 507 -2.97 9.53 8.12
CA SER A 507 -1.68 9.82 8.77
C SER A 507 -0.49 9.07 8.17
N TYR A 508 -0.75 8.03 7.38
CA TYR A 508 0.25 7.09 6.89
C TYR A 508 0.48 7.22 5.39
N TRP A 509 1.72 6.97 4.97
CA TRP A 509 2.10 6.96 3.57
C TRP A 509 1.79 5.60 2.97
N GLN A 510 1.00 5.59 1.92
CA GLN A 510 0.75 4.42 1.09
C GLN A 510 1.49 4.60 -0.23
N PRO A 511 2.64 3.92 -0.46
CA PRO A 511 3.48 4.14 -1.63
C PRO A 511 2.73 4.06 -2.96
N SER A 512 1.75 3.14 -3.06
CA SER A 512 0.95 2.97 -4.28
C SER A 512 -0.03 4.12 -4.54
N VAL A 513 -0.51 4.80 -3.49
CA VAL A 513 -1.54 5.85 -3.59
C VAL A 513 -0.93 7.25 -3.57
N ASP A 514 -0.01 7.50 -2.64
CA ASP A 514 0.54 8.83 -2.37
C ASP A 514 1.82 9.12 -3.16
N GLY A 515 2.51 8.05 -3.59
CA GLY A 515 3.74 8.12 -4.37
C GLY A 515 4.94 8.72 -3.62
N PRO A 516 6.14 8.67 -4.23
CA PRO A 516 7.37 9.17 -3.61
C PRO A 516 7.41 10.70 -3.52
N ALA A 517 6.66 11.43 -4.35
CA ALA A 517 6.64 12.90 -4.31
C ALA A 517 6.02 13.44 -3.01
N MET A 518 4.85 12.92 -2.63
CA MET A 518 4.19 13.31 -1.37
C MET A 518 4.99 12.85 -0.15
N HIS A 519 5.60 11.67 -0.24
CA HIS A 519 6.56 11.20 0.77
C HIS A 519 7.75 12.15 0.93
N ASN A 520 8.34 12.59 -0.18
CA ASN A 520 9.45 13.53 -0.16
C ASN A 520 9.03 14.89 0.39
N GLU A 521 7.85 15.40 0.02
CA GLU A 521 7.30 16.64 0.58
C GLU A 521 7.13 16.53 2.10
N TRP A 522 6.49 15.46 2.56
CA TRP A 522 6.36 15.15 3.98
C TRP A 522 7.73 15.11 4.67
N ALA A 523 8.69 14.37 4.12
CA ALA A 523 10.04 14.24 4.66
C ALA A 523 10.80 15.57 4.69
N HIS A 524 10.63 16.43 3.67
CA HIS A 524 11.22 17.76 3.62
C HIS A 524 10.64 18.67 4.70
N ARG A 525 9.32 18.70 4.85
CA ARG A 525 8.64 19.49 5.90
C ARG A 525 9.04 19.02 7.29
N LEU A 526 9.07 17.70 7.49
CA LEU A 526 9.50 17.08 8.75
C LEU A 526 10.93 17.46 9.12
N ARG A 527 11.87 17.40 8.16
CA ARG A 527 13.26 17.81 8.37
C ARG A 527 13.37 19.29 8.74
N ALA A 528 12.65 20.16 8.05
CA ALA A 528 12.65 21.59 8.34
C ALA A 528 12.13 21.88 9.76
N GLN A 529 11.04 21.22 10.17
CA GLN A 529 10.48 21.33 11.53
C GLN A 529 11.47 20.83 12.60
N ALA A 530 12.08 19.66 12.38
CA ALA A 530 13.06 19.09 13.31
C ALA A 530 14.30 19.97 13.45
N GLN A 531 14.81 20.54 12.36
CA GLN A 531 15.94 21.47 12.38
C GLN A 531 15.61 22.74 13.17
N ALA A 532 14.41 23.30 12.98
CA ALA A 532 13.98 24.50 13.70
C ALA A 532 13.82 24.26 15.22
N ARG A 533 13.40 23.06 15.62
CA ARG A 533 13.25 22.67 17.04
C ARG A 533 14.55 22.23 17.70
N GLY A 534 15.50 21.74 16.91
CA GLY A 534 16.71 21.09 17.38
C GLY A 534 16.55 19.57 17.44
N ILE A 535 17.64 18.88 17.12
CA ILE A 535 17.74 17.42 17.10
C ILE A 535 18.72 17.02 18.20
N ARG A 536 18.35 16.02 19.00
CA ARG A 536 19.18 15.44 20.06
C ARG A 536 19.60 14.03 19.70
N ARG A 537 20.78 13.64 20.14
CA ARG A 537 21.28 12.25 20.12
C ARG A 537 20.97 11.59 21.45
N PHE A 538 20.54 10.33 21.40
CA PHE A 538 20.33 9.52 22.59
C PHE A 538 21.58 8.70 22.92
N THR A 539 22.35 9.16 23.90
CA THR A 539 23.53 8.47 24.44
C THR A 539 23.12 7.57 25.61
N ALA A 540 22.44 6.48 25.29
CA ALA A 540 21.84 5.58 26.28
C ALA A 540 22.89 4.74 27.03
N ARG A 541 22.61 4.42 28.29
CA ARG A 541 23.29 3.32 29.00
C ARG A 541 22.51 2.03 28.82
N LYS A 542 23.21 0.90 28.93
CA LYS A 542 22.61 -0.43 28.92
C LYS A 542 21.46 -0.50 29.93
N GLY A 543 20.28 -0.91 29.46
CA GLY A 543 19.08 -1.03 30.28
C GLY A 543 18.17 0.21 30.30
N ASP A 544 18.60 1.33 29.73
CA ASP A 544 17.72 2.46 29.51
C ASP A 544 16.64 2.13 28.47
N ILE A 545 15.43 2.61 28.71
CA ILE A 545 14.31 2.50 27.77
C ILE A 545 13.88 3.91 27.37
N LEU A 546 14.07 4.27 26.10
CA LEU A 546 13.45 5.45 25.51
C LEU A 546 12.04 5.10 25.05
N ILE A 547 11.05 5.90 25.41
CA ILE A 547 9.66 5.75 24.99
C ILE A 547 9.28 7.01 24.22
N TRP A 548 8.61 6.89 23.07
CA TRP A 548 8.14 8.04 22.30
C TRP A 548 6.71 7.91 21.78
N HIS A 549 6.10 9.08 21.59
CA HIS A 549 4.81 9.26 20.97
C HIS A 549 4.89 8.99 19.46
N ALA A 550 3.85 8.39 18.85
CA ALA A 550 3.82 8.03 17.42
C ALA A 550 4.22 9.17 16.47
N ALA A 551 3.84 10.40 16.82
CA ALA A 551 4.13 11.61 16.07
C ALA A 551 5.46 12.30 16.42
N LEU A 552 6.29 11.75 17.31
CA LEU A 552 7.63 12.28 17.58
C LEU A 552 8.54 12.04 16.37
N THR A 553 9.25 13.07 15.97
CA THR A 553 10.21 13.02 14.87
C THR A 553 11.49 12.38 15.35
N HIS A 554 11.87 11.25 14.77
CA HIS A 554 13.04 10.48 15.17
C HIS A 554 13.68 9.72 14.01
N GLY A 555 14.88 9.17 14.22
CA GLY A 555 15.65 8.44 13.20
C GLY A 555 16.92 7.82 13.78
N GLY A 556 17.75 7.24 12.91
CA GLY A 556 19.11 6.81 13.24
C GLY A 556 20.14 7.75 12.61
N ASP A 557 21.13 8.18 13.40
CA ASP A 557 22.24 8.98 12.88
C ASP A 557 23.16 8.13 11.98
N GLN A 558 24.04 8.82 11.25
CA GLN A 558 25.05 8.17 10.43
C GLN A 558 26.02 7.36 11.31
N ILE A 559 26.38 6.15 10.84
CA ILE A 559 27.41 5.34 11.47
C ILE A 559 28.76 5.90 11.02
N HIS A 560 29.48 6.51 11.97
CA HIS A 560 30.82 7.05 11.74
C HIS A 560 31.93 6.03 11.99
N ASP A 561 31.67 5.04 12.85
CA ASP A 561 32.57 3.90 13.07
C ASP A 561 31.83 2.58 12.88
N SER A 562 32.05 1.94 11.73
CA SER A 562 31.44 0.66 11.35
C SER A 562 31.92 -0.54 12.19
N THR A 563 32.95 -0.36 13.03
CA THR A 563 33.42 -1.43 13.93
C THR A 563 32.54 -1.55 15.17
N LEU A 564 31.86 -0.47 15.57
CA LEU A 564 30.97 -0.41 16.71
C LEU A 564 29.63 -1.11 16.44
N THR A 565 29.03 -1.61 17.52
CA THR A 565 27.66 -2.10 17.55
C THR A 565 26.74 -1.07 18.21
N ARG A 566 25.44 -1.21 17.95
CA ARG A 566 24.39 -0.46 18.65
C ARG A 566 23.16 -1.35 18.87
N GLN A 567 23.35 -2.35 19.71
CA GLN A 567 22.37 -3.38 19.99
C GLN A 567 21.13 -2.81 20.66
N SER A 568 19.99 -3.03 20.01
CA SER A 568 18.73 -2.47 20.44
C SER A 568 17.55 -3.38 20.15
N LEU A 569 16.50 -3.19 20.94
CA LEU A 569 15.20 -3.82 20.76
C LEU A 569 14.11 -2.73 20.78
N VAL A 570 13.31 -2.69 19.72
CA VAL A 570 12.22 -1.73 19.52
C VAL A 570 10.89 -2.47 19.60
N GLY A 571 9.92 -1.89 20.28
CA GLY A 571 8.54 -2.41 20.34
C GLY A 571 7.54 -1.29 20.07
N HIS A 572 6.52 -1.58 19.26
CA HIS A 572 5.39 -0.69 19.02
C HIS A 572 4.15 -1.22 19.73
N PHE A 573 3.51 -0.35 20.49
CA PHE A 573 2.35 -0.65 21.31
C PHE A 573 1.17 0.22 20.93
N CYS A 574 -0.02 -0.36 21.02
CA CYS A 574 -1.29 0.36 20.96
C CYS A 574 -2.18 -0.12 22.12
N PRO A 575 -3.28 0.58 22.46
CA PRO A 575 -4.31 0.02 23.30
C PRO A 575 -4.88 -1.28 22.69
N VAL A 576 -5.24 -2.26 23.51
CA VAL A 576 -5.93 -3.50 23.06
C VAL A 576 -7.24 -3.22 22.30
N SER A 577 -7.89 -2.08 22.56
CA SER A 577 -9.07 -1.66 21.82
C SER A 577 -8.75 -1.11 20.42
N ALA A 578 -7.49 -0.77 20.13
CA ALA A 578 -7.06 -0.29 18.82
C ALA A 578 -6.69 -1.47 17.91
N ARG A 579 -6.69 -1.21 16.61
CA ARG A 579 -6.49 -2.24 15.58
C ARG A 579 -5.27 -1.89 14.73
N PRO A 580 -4.16 -2.63 14.89
CA PRO A 580 -3.09 -2.62 13.91
C PRO A 580 -3.65 -2.99 12.53
N HIS A 581 -3.26 -2.28 11.48
CA HIS A 581 -3.85 -2.40 10.15
C HIS A 581 -3.84 -3.84 9.60
N TYR A 582 -2.84 -4.64 9.95
CA TYR A 582 -2.74 -6.04 9.53
C TYR A 582 -3.77 -6.99 10.17
N PHE A 583 -4.56 -6.51 11.13
CA PHE A 583 -5.72 -7.23 11.64
C PHE A 583 -6.84 -7.27 10.61
N ASP A 584 -6.89 -6.27 9.74
CA ASP A 584 -7.94 -6.04 8.76
C ASP A 584 -7.43 -6.17 7.30
N THR A 585 -6.15 -6.52 7.11
CA THR A 585 -5.57 -6.85 5.80
C THR A 585 -5.08 -8.30 5.70
N PRO A 586 -5.34 -9.01 4.59
CA PRO A 586 -4.81 -10.35 4.36
C PRO A 586 -3.28 -10.43 4.45
N PRO A 587 -2.70 -11.52 4.99
CA PRO A 587 -3.37 -12.65 5.65
C PRO A 587 -3.81 -12.21 7.06
N PHE A 588 -5.11 -12.10 7.31
CA PHE A 588 -5.68 -11.55 8.55
C PHE A 588 -5.03 -12.19 9.79
N ARG A 589 -4.14 -11.44 10.46
CA ARG A 589 -3.31 -11.92 11.56
C ARG A 589 -3.69 -11.23 12.88
N ALA A 590 -4.99 -11.28 13.22
CA ALA A 590 -5.54 -10.66 14.43
C ALA A 590 -5.46 -11.54 15.70
N THR A 591 -4.59 -12.56 15.71
CA THR A 591 -4.51 -13.46 16.86
C THR A 591 -3.74 -12.79 17.99
N VAL A 592 -4.47 -12.34 19.01
CA VAL A 592 -3.89 -11.78 20.23
C VAL A 592 -3.56 -12.90 21.22
N ARG A 593 -2.38 -12.81 21.84
CA ARG A 593 -1.90 -13.65 22.93
C ARG A 593 -1.59 -12.79 24.15
N ARG A 594 -1.46 -13.42 25.30
CA ARG A 594 -1.20 -12.75 26.57
C ARG A 594 -0.10 -13.47 27.33
N ARG A 595 0.82 -12.70 27.93
CA ARG A 595 1.82 -13.16 28.90
C ARG A 595 1.83 -12.19 30.08
N GLY A 596 1.24 -12.60 31.19
CA GLY A 596 1.09 -11.73 32.37
C GLY A 596 0.25 -10.48 32.07
N ARG A 597 0.85 -9.29 32.22
CA ARG A 597 0.23 -7.99 31.89
C ARG A 597 0.39 -7.57 30.43
N LEU A 598 1.31 -8.20 29.69
CA LEU A 598 1.57 -7.88 28.28
C LEU A 598 0.64 -8.68 27.37
N THR A 599 -0.03 -8.00 26.44
CA THR A 599 -0.67 -8.66 25.28
C THR A 599 0.17 -8.44 24.04
N PHE A 600 0.12 -9.38 23.11
CA PHE A 600 0.90 -9.29 21.89
C PHE A 600 0.22 -9.95 20.69
N ALA A 601 0.51 -9.42 19.51
CA ALA A 601 0.15 -9.95 18.20
C ALA A 601 1.34 -9.77 17.23
N SER A 602 1.30 -10.42 16.06
CA SER A 602 2.37 -10.30 15.07
C SER A 602 1.82 -10.32 13.66
N SER A 603 2.33 -9.43 12.81
CA SER A 603 2.06 -9.44 11.37
C SER A 603 2.88 -10.48 10.63
N HIS A 604 3.99 -10.96 11.20
CA HIS A 604 4.93 -11.89 10.57
C HIS A 604 4.67 -13.37 10.93
N TYR A 605 4.06 -13.62 12.08
CA TYR A 605 3.86 -14.97 12.61
C TYR A 605 2.38 -15.34 12.81
N ASP A 606 2.01 -16.55 12.38
CA ASP A 606 0.72 -17.15 12.72
C ASP A 606 0.76 -17.73 14.15
N LEU A 607 0.20 -16.98 15.09
CA LEU A 607 0.16 -17.35 16.51
C LEU A 607 -0.88 -18.44 16.83
N VAL A 608 -1.69 -18.89 15.86
CA VAL A 608 -2.60 -20.04 16.01
C VAL A 608 -1.85 -21.36 15.91
N ARG A 609 -0.91 -21.48 14.96
CA ARG A 609 -0.24 -22.75 14.63
C ARG A 609 0.96 -23.09 15.54
N ARG A 610 1.60 -22.12 16.18
CA ARG A 610 2.73 -22.36 17.10
C ARG A 610 2.24 -22.67 18.52
N ALA A 611 1.80 -23.91 18.74
CA ALA A 611 1.28 -24.38 20.03
C ALA A 611 2.31 -24.79 21.13
N PRO A 612 3.60 -25.07 20.90
CA PRO A 612 4.43 -25.61 21.98
C PRO A 612 5.11 -24.55 22.88
N PHE A 613 5.26 -23.29 22.45
CA PHE A 613 6.01 -22.26 23.20
C PHE A 613 5.15 -21.28 24.02
N PHE A 614 3.82 -21.30 23.85
CA PHE A 614 2.91 -20.29 24.41
C PHE A 614 1.81 -20.89 25.30
N ARG A 615 2.06 -22.04 25.92
CA ARG A 615 1.18 -22.59 26.97
C ARG A 615 1.43 -21.92 28.32
#